data_AF-A0A9Q0RG24-F1
#
_entry.id   AF-A0A9Q0RG24-F1
#
_cell.length_a   1.000
_cell.length_b   1.000
_cell.length_c   1.000
_cell.angle_alpha   90.00
_cell.angle_beta   90.00
_cell.angle_gamma   90.00
#
_symmetry.space_group_name_H-M   'P 1'
#
loop_
_entity.id
_entity.type
_entity.pdbx_description
1 polymer ?
#
loop_
_entity_poly.entity_id
_entity_poly.type
_entity_poly.pdbx_seq_one_letter_code
_entity_poly.pdbx_strand_id
1 'polypeptide(L)'
;MDNEKEKPKLPFLQAIESQEITLKKAKTIESLSILEGLNYLNESIKRDKFHLGLSQMKLNESKIKISELLQIMGETIKENGRDEYIDISQKLEPYEKRPKVVESFREVVKDVKELWIQKYDWKEDIRVIEDNLVGANIMVVIPREWNHKALLMAHGFRPENLVEQRCDIDTEELFTKRLLKNGWIVAMTSYRRNGRVVREGIEDINNLRGFVVENFGEIEVCILQGRSMGGCVVTHIAEMHPDLYDGCVAIGAALYTKDGENPLDWEYEPKIPIIYLTNQSELGVIQDYIKKSGEKKKKNVIIPAIWEVWREGHDLVSQQERYIAFKYLMDWIQFKSCATYRKTNLFINHQKKKVESPVFDQNGAQGVVVDMDLVYGSFSLNFSAEDMKKLNIGLGKWFDFSVDGSNTKFHAYYGSYPFFVEKGSWITYDDPDGLLCFEILNYYQVISAIETAGVSIGTKVFIYKNF
;
A
#
# COMPACT_ATOMS: atom_id res chain seq x y z
N MET A 1 -39.06 -30.00 -0.36
CA MET A 1 -39.41 -29.14 -1.51
C MET A 1 -38.78 -27.80 -1.21
N ASP A 2 -37.50 -27.72 -1.56
CA ASP A 2 -36.62 -26.61 -1.21
C ASP A 2 -36.82 -25.46 -2.20
N ASN A 3 -37.10 -24.28 -1.65
CA ASN A 3 -37.08 -23.02 -2.37
C ASN A 3 -35.65 -22.49 -2.37
N GLU A 4 -34.94 -22.67 -3.48
CA GLU A 4 -33.69 -21.94 -3.76
C GLU A 4 -34.02 -20.47 -4.05
N LYS A 5 -33.55 -19.59 -3.17
CA LYS A 5 -33.51 -18.15 -3.39
C LYS A 5 -32.49 -17.85 -4.50
N GLU A 6 -32.93 -17.17 -5.56
CA GLU A 6 -32.05 -16.58 -6.57
C GLU A 6 -31.02 -15.66 -5.88
N LYS A 7 -29.74 -15.98 -6.07
CA LYS A 7 -28.62 -15.07 -5.75
C LYS A 7 -28.66 -13.88 -6.73
N PRO A 8 -28.40 -12.65 -6.27
CA PRO A 8 -28.33 -11.50 -7.16
C PRO A 8 -27.17 -11.69 -8.14
N LYS A 9 -27.47 -11.73 -9.44
CA LYS A 9 -26.44 -11.70 -10.48
C LYS A 9 -25.78 -10.32 -10.44
N LEU A 10 -24.45 -10.30 -10.25
CA LEU A 10 -23.61 -9.11 -10.29
C LEU A 10 -23.86 -8.32 -11.60
N PRO A 11 -24.06 -6.98 -11.55
CA PRO A 11 -24.31 -6.13 -12.72
C PRO A 11 -23.22 -6.16 -13.81
N PHE A 12 -22.03 -6.68 -13.49
CA PHE A 12 -20.87 -6.70 -14.37
C PHE A 12 -20.94 -7.74 -15.50
N LEU A 13 -21.70 -8.84 -15.32
CA LEU A 13 -21.83 -9.88 -16.36
C LEU A 13 -22.57 -9.40 -17.62
N GLN A 14 -23.43 -8.37 -17.52
CA GLN A 14 -24.10 -7.77 -18.67
C GLN A 14 -23.17 -6.87 -19.52
N ALA A 15 -22.07 -6.36 -18.95
CA ALA A 15 -21.12 -5.53 -19.67
C ALA A 15 -20.22 -6.35 -20.62
N ILE A 16 -19.96 -7.62 -20.29
CA ILE A 16 -19.11 -8.52 -21.09
C ILE A 16 -19.86 -9.06 -22.33
N GLU A 17 -21.17 -9.28 -22.24
CA GLU A 17 -21.97 -9.77 -23.38
C GLU A 17 -22.16 -8.73 -24.50
N SER A 18 -21.86 -7.45 -24.26
CA SER A 18 -22.14 -6.35 -25.20
C SER A 18 -20.91 -5.83 -25.96
N GLN A 19 -19.70 -6.33 -25.70
CA GLN A 19 -18.49 -5.93 -26.44
C GLN A 19 -18.21 -6.87 -27.62
N GLU A 20 -18.84 -6.62 -28.77
CA GLU A 20 -18.32 -7.08 -30.05
C GLU A 20 -17.05 -6.28 -30.39
N ILE A 21 -15.88 -6.82 -30.02
CA ILE A 21 -14.61 -6.30 -30.54
C ILE A 21 -14.59 -6.56 -32.05
N THR A 22 -14.89 -5.52 -32.82
CA THR A 22 -14.73 -5.54 -34.27
C THR A 22 -13.25 -5.57 -34.59
N LEU A 23 -12.73 -6.73 -35.00
CA LEU A 23 -11.37 -6.93 -35.54
C LEU A 23 -11.19 -6.09 -36.82
N LYS A 24 -10.95 -4.79 -36.66
CA LYS A 24 -10.63 -3.84 -37.74
C LYS A 24 -9.16 -3.43 -37.63
N LYS A 25 -8.28 -4.33 -38.09
CA LYS A 25 -6.99 -4.06 -38.78
C LYS A 25 -6.17 -5.35 -38.91
N ALA A 26 -6.71 -6.33 -39.62
CA ALA A 26 -5.91 -7.38 -40.25
C ALA A 26 -6.33 -7.44 -41.72
N LYS A 27 -5.87 -6.47 -42.50
CA LYS A 27 -5.93 -6.57 -43.96
C LYS A 27 -4.70 -7.33 -44.40
N THR A 28 -4.96 -8.36 -45.20
CA THR A 28 -4.04 -9.20 -46.01
C THR A 28 -3.28 -10.31 -45.26
N ILE A 29 -3.72 -11.55 -45.55
CA ILE A 29 -3.12 -12.87 -45.28
C ILE A 29 -3.07 -13.24 -43.79
N GLU A 30 -4.11 -13.90 -43.23
CA GLU A 30 -4.00 -14.78 -42.02
C GLU A 30 -5.32 -15.30 -41.42
N SER A 31 -6.49 -14.81 -41.82
CA SER A 31 -7.77 -15.23 -41.19
C SER A 31 -8.21 -16.67 -41.50
N LEU A 32 -7.52 -17.38 -42.39
CA LEU A 32 -7.77 -18.80 -42.70
C LEU A 32 -6.93 -19.76 -41.84
N SER A 33 -5.76 -19.35 -41.33
CA SER A 33 -4.82 -20.27 -40.62
C SER A 33 -5.23 -20.57 -39.18
N ILE A 34 -5.84 -19.60 -38.49
CA ILE A 34 -6.32 -19.77 -37.10
C ILE A 34 -7.49 -20.76 -37.05
N LEU A 35 -8.42 -20.67 -38.00
CA LEU A 35 -9.57 -21.57 -38.09
C LEU A 35 -9.13 -23.01 -38.43
N GLU A 36 -8.14 -23.17 -39.31
CA GLU A 36 -7.53 -24.46 -39.63
C GLU A 36 -6.76 -25.05 -38.43
N GLY A 37 -6.07 -24.22 -37.66
CA GLY A 37 -5.38 -24.62 -36.43
C GLY A 37 -6.35 -25.10 -35.34
N LEU A 38 -7.46 -24.39 -35.15
CA LEU A 38 -8.52 -24.76 -34.19
C LEU A 38 -9.26 -26.04 -34.61
N ASN A 39 -9.54 -26.20 -35.92
CA ASN A 39 -10.14 -27.43 -36.46
C ASN A 39 -9.19 -28.63 -36.36
N TYR A 40 -7.88 -28.44 -36.54
CA TYR A 40 -6.90 -29.51 -36.36
C TYR A 40 -6.75 -29.92 -34.88
N LEU A 41 -6.74 -28.95 -33.95
CA LEU A 41 -6.75 -29.22 -32.51
C LEU A 41 -7.98 -30.04 -32.11
N ASN A 42 -9.16 -29.68 -32.65
CA ASN A 42 -10.41 -30.39 -32.46
C ASN A 42 -10.35 -31.84 -32.99
N GLU A 43 -9.79 -32.05 -34.18
CA GLU A 43 -9.61 -33.40 -34.76
C GLU A 43 -8.55 -34.24 -34.04
N SER A 44 -7.49 -33.62 -33.49
CA SER A 44 -6.50 -34.30 -32.65
C SER A 44 -7.09 -34.71 -31.29
N ILE A 45 -7.91 -33.86 -30.66
CA ILE A 45 -8.64 -34.17 -29.42
C ILE A 45 -9.69 -35.29 -29.65
N LYS A 46 -10.27 -35.40 -30.85
CA LYS A 46 -11.15 -36.51 -31.21
C LYS A 46 -10.40 -37.82 -31.48
N ARG A 47 -9.16 -37.76 -32.01
CA ARG A 47 -8.38 -38.94 -32.38
C ARG A 47 -7.69 -39.60 -31.19
N ASP A 48 -7.15 -38.81 -30.27
CA ASP A 48 -6.56 -39.32 -29.04
C ASP A 48 -7.61 -39.19 -27.93
N LYS A 49 -8.11 -40.31 -27.41
CA LYS A 49 -9.01 -40.35 -26.25
C LYS A 49 -8.31 -39.81 -24.99
N PHE A 50 -8.08 -38.50 -24.93
CA PHE A 50 -7.71 -37.82 -23.71
C PHE A 50 -8.97 -37.64 -22.85
N HIS A 51 -8.91 -38.19 -21.64
CA HIS A 51 -9.91 -37.99 -20.58
C HIS A 51 -9.84 -36.55 -20.03
N LEU A 52 -10.10 -35.55 -20.88
CA LEU A 52 -10.60 -34.26 -20.46
C LEU A 52 -12.08 -34.28 -20.82
N GLY A 53 -12.97 -33.98 -19.88
CA GLY A 53 -14.44 -34.11 -19.99
C GLY A 53 -15.12 -33.19 -21.01
N LEU A 54 -14.57 -33.09 -22.23
CA LEU A 54 -15.02 -32.26 -23.34
C LEU A 54 -15.96 -33.00 -24.31
N SER A 55 -16.29 -34.28 -24.03
CA SER A 55 -17.06 -35.15 -24.92
C SER A 55 -18.53 -34.76 -25.12
N GLN A 56 -19.01 -33.68 -24.50
CA GLN A 56 -20.41 -33.24 -24.59
C GLN A 56 -20.65 -31.91 -25.31
N MET A 57 -19.62 -31.20 -25.77
CA MET A 57 -19.83 -29.92 -26.46
C MET A 57 -19.90 -30.09 -27.99
N LYS A 58 -21.06 -29.77 -28.57
CA LYS A 58 -21.22 -29.57 -30.02
C LYS A 58 -20.50 -28.28 -30.42
N LEU A 59 -19.24 -28.40 -30.82
CA LEU A 59 -18.48 -27.33 -31.43
C LEU A 59 -19.07 -27.02 -32.82
N ASN A 60 -19.71 -25.85 -32.96
CA ASN A 60 -20.19 -25.34 -34.25
C ASN A 60 -19.08 -24.50 -34.90
N GLU A 61 -18.83 -24.70 -36.19
CA GLU A 61 -17.68 -24.19 -36.97
C GLU A 61 -17.59 -22.65 -37.14
N SER A 62 -18.40 -21.86 -36.44
CA SER A 62 -18.39 -20.42 -36.60
C SER A 62 -18.46 -19.72 -35.24
N LYS A 63 -17.31 -19.16 -34.85
CA LYS A 63 -17.07 -18.27 -33.70
C LYS A 63 -16.92 -19.00 -32.35
N ILE A 64 -15.68 -19.31 -31.99
CA ILE A 64 -15.30 -19.51 -30.59
C ILE A 64 -15.21 -18.12 -29.96
N LYS A 65 -15.95 -17.88 -28.87
CA LYS A 65 -15.82 -16.63 -28.11
C LYS A 65 -14.49 -16.63 -27.35
N ILE A 66 -13.82 -15.48 -27.24
CA ILE A 66 -12.59 -15.34 -26.43
C ILE A 66 -12.81 -15.88 -25.00
N SER A 67 -14.01 -15.71 -24.45
CA SER A 67 -14.41 -16.27 -23.16
C SER A 67 -14.33 -17.79 -23.10
N GLU A 68 -14.70 -18.50 -24.17
CA GLU A 68 -14.66 -19.97 -24.24
C GLU A 68 -13.21 -20.47 -24.42
N LEU A 69 -12.38 -19.72 -25.16
CA LEU A 69 -10.95 -19.99 -25.31
C LEU A 69 -10.18 -19.79 -24.00
N LEU A 70 -10.49 -18.71 -23.27
CA LEU A 70 -9.99 -18.45 -21.92
C LEU A 70 -10.46 -19.51 -20.93
N GLN A 71 -11.69 -20.02 -21.08
CA GLN A 71 -12.24 -21.08 -20.26
C GLN A 71 -11.54 -22.42 -20.54
N ILE A 72 -11.26 -22.78 -21.79
CA ILE A 72 -10.49 -23.97 -22.17
C ILE A 72 -9.04 -23.91 -21.62
N MET A 73 -8.41 -22.74 -21.70
CA MET A 73 -7.05 -22.53 -21.17
C MET A 73 -7.02 -22.45 -19.64
N GLY A 74 -8.09 -21.95 -19.01
CA GLY A 74 -8.22 -21.84 -17.55
C GLY A 74 -8.78 -23.08 -16.84
N GLU A 75 -9.53 -23.94 -17.51
CA GLU A 75 -10.15 -25.14 -16.90
C GLU A 75 -9.19 -26.32 -16.73
N THR A 76 -7.98 -26.24 -17.30
CA THR A 76 -7.09 -27.42 -17.28
C THR A 76 -6.39 -27.67 -15.94
N ILE A 77 -6.33 -26.75 -14.97
CA ILE A 77 -5.92 -27.10 -13.58
C ILE A 77 -6.66 -26.24 -12.54
N LYS A 78 -7.76 -26.77 -11.98
CA LYS A 78 -8.23 -26.48 -10.61
C LYS A 78 -7.63 -27.50 -9.63
N GLU A 79 -6.32 -27.68 -9.61
CA GLU A 79 -5.67 -28.30 -8.44
C GLU A 79 -5.30 -27.16 -7.48
N ASN A 80 -5.85 -27.23 -6.27
CA ASN A 80 -5.55 -26.35 -5.13
C ASN A 80 -6.07 -24.89 -5.17
N GLY A 81 -7.06 -24.58 -6.02
CA GLY A 81 -7.85 -23.34 -5.89
C GLY A 81 -7.10 -22.04 -6.24
N ARG A 82 -6.10 -22.09 -7.13
CA ARG A 82 -5.40 -20.90 -7.66
C ARG A 82 -5.60 -20.79 -9.17
N ASP A 83 -5.85 -19.58 -9.67
CA ASP A 83 -5.87 -19.28 -11.11
C ASP A 83 -4.43 -19.04 -11.61
N GLU A 84 -3.75 -20.09 -12.09
CA GLU A 84 -2.43 -19.97 -12.72
C GLU A 84 -2.53 -19.94 -14.25
N TYR A 85 -1.81 -19.02 -14.91
CA TYR A 85 -1.60 -19.06 -16.36
C TYR A 85 -0.55 -20.13 -16.69
N ILE A 86 -0.95 -21.20 -17.38
CA ILE A 86 -0.04 -22.23 -17.89
C ILE A 86 0.27 -21.95 -19.36
N ASP A 87 1.54 -21.74 -19.67
CA ASP A 87 2.00 -21.54 -21.04
C ASP A 87 2.00 -22.88 -21.82
N ILE A 88 0.86 -23.18 -22.44
CA ILE A 88 0.68 -24.39 -23.25
C ILE A 88 1.49 -24.40 -24.55
N SER A 89 2.17 -23.29 -24.91
CA SER A 89 3.01 -23.25 -26.11
C SER A 89 4.19 -24.22 -26.05
N GLN A 90 4.66 -24.58 -24.85
CA GLN A 90 5.72 -25.56 -24.62
C GLN A 90 5.28 -27.00 -24.87
N LYS A 91 3.98 -27.29 -24.88
CA LYS A 91 3.44 -28.64 -25.18
C LYS A 91 3.30 -28.93 -26.68
N LEU A 92 3.72 -27.99 -27.54
CA LEU A 92 3.59 -28.09 -29.00
C LEU A 92 4.82 -28.67 -29.70
N GLU A 93 5.90 -29.00 -28.98
CA GLU A 93 7.12 -29.62 -29.55
C GLU A 93 6.86 -30.81 -30.51
N PRO A 94 5.85 -31.68 -30.32
CA PRO A 94 5.59 -32.77 -31.27
C PRO A 94 5.08 -32.33 -32.66
N TYR A 95 4.68 -31.07 -32.83
CA TYR A 95 3.99 -30.56 -34.03
C TYR A 95 4.90 -29.75 -34.97
N GLU A 96 6.22 -29.79 -34.79
CA GLU A 96 7.26 -29.06 -35.56
C GLU A 96 7.21 -29.27 -37.09
N LYS A 97 6.47 -30.26 -37.60
CA LYS A 97 6.34 -30.51 -39.04
C LYS A 97 5.45 -29.50 -39.79
N ARG A 98 4.84 -28.52 -39.11
CA ARG A 98 3.99 -27.48 -39.74
C ARG A 98 4.25 -26.08 -39.14
N PRO A 99 5.36 -25.42 -39.53
CA PRO A 99 5.84 -24.19 -38.88
C PRO A 99 4.84 -23.04 -38.86
N LYS A 100 4.08 -22.82 -39.94
CA LYS A 100 3.07 -21.74 -40.01
C LYS A 100 1.92 -21.89 -38.99
N VAL A 101 1.54 -23.13 -38.67
CA VAL A 101 0.46 -23.40 -37.71
C VAL A 101 0.95 -23.17 -36.28
N VAL A 102 2.19 -23.55 -35.99
CA VAL A 102 2.84 -23.31 -34.70
C VAL A 102 3.03 -21.81 -34.47
N GLU A 103 3.38 -21.06 -35.51
CA GLU A 103 3.57 -19.60 -35.45
C GLU A 103 2.25 -18.87 -35.18
N SER A 104 1.18 -19.15 -35.94
CA SER A 104 -0.15 -18.56 -35.68
C SER A 104 -0.71 -18.95 -34.30
N PHE A 105 -0.46 -20.17 -33.82
CA PHE A 105 -0.88 -20.57 -32.47
C PHE A 105 -0.11 -19.83 -31.37
N ARG A 106 1.20 -19.61 -31.56
CA ARG A 106 2.03 -18.82 -30.63
C ARG A 106 1.57 -17.36 -30.56
N GLU A 107 1.17 -16.76 -31.68
CA GLU A 107 0.62 -15.41 -31.70
C GLU A 107 -0.71 -15.33 -30.94
N VAL A 108 -1.63 -16.28 -31.17
CA VAL A 108 -2.91 -16.33 -30.42
C VAL A 108 -2.66 -16.52 -28.91
N VAL A 109 -1.73 -17.39 -28.51
CA VAL A 109 -1.37 -17.59 -27.09
C VAL A 109 -0.76 -16.32 -26.49
N LYS A 110 0.07 -15.60 -27.25
CA LYS A 110 0.65 -14.32 -26.84
C LYS A 110 -0.44 -13.26 -26.63
N ASP A 111 -1.35 -13.09 -27.58
CA ASP A 111 -2.46 -12.14 -27.47
C ASP A 111 -3.37 -12.48 -26.29
N VAL A 112 -3.64 -13.77 -26.06
CA VAL A 112 -4.42 -14.24 -24.89
C VAL A 112 -3.68 -13.97 -23.58
N LYS A 113 -2.36 -14.14 -23.54
CA LYS A 113 -1.53 -13.80 -22.37
C LYS A 113 -1.57 -12.30 -22.09
N GLU A 114 -1.43 -11.46 -23.11
CA GLU A 114 -1.53 -10.00 -22.99
C GLU A 114 -2.91 -9.59 -22.48
N LEU A 115 -3.99 -10.19 -23.00
CA LEU A 115 -5.36 -9.97 -22.50
C LEU A 115 -5.56 -10.48 -21.07
N TRP A 116 -4.94 -11.60 -20.67
CA TRP A 116 -4.98 -12.10 -19.30
C TRP A 116 -4.24 -11.14 -18.34
N ILE A 117 -3.06 -10.66 -18.71
CA ILE A 117 -2.30 -9.65 -17.95
C ILE A 117 -3.13 -8.35 -17.82
N GLN A 118 -3.72 -7.87 -18.91
CA GLN A 118 -4.60 -6.69 -18.90
C GLN A 118 -5.85 -6.88 -18.05
N LYS A 119 -6.45 -8.08 -18.05
CA LYS A 119 -7.65 -8.42 -17.28
C LYS A 119 -7.38 -8.53 -15.77
N TYR A 120 -6.17 -8.91 -15.37
CA TYR A 120 -5.81 -9.16 -13.97
C TYR A 120 -4.81 -8.16 -13.37
N ASP A 121 -4.48 -7.08 -14.09
CA ASP A 121 -3.66 -5.92 -13.68
C ASP A 121 -2.46 -6.28 -12.77
N TRP A 122 -1.71 -7.31 -13.16
CA TRP A 122 -0.47 -7.64 -12.49
C TRP A 122 0.59 -6.62 -12.91
N LYS A 123 0.90 -5.66 -12.02
CA LYS A 123 2.17 -4.92 -12.10
C LYS A 123 3.30 -5.86 -11.67
N GLU A 124 3.68 -6.74 -12.60
CA GLU A 124 4.71 -7.78 -12.60
C GLU A 124 4.76 -8.79 -11.44
N ASP A 125 4.30 -8.50 -10.22
CA ASP A 125 4.24 -9.47 -9.09
C ASP A 125 3.16 -9.18 -8.04
N ILE A 126 2.30 -8.17 -8.23
CA ILE A 126 1.24 -7.79 -7.29
C ILE A 126 -0.10 -7.53 -7.98
N ARG A 127 -1.20 -7.73 -7.24
CA ARG A 127 -2.57 -7.36 -7.61
C ARG A 127 -3.12 -6.38 -6.57
N VAL A 128 -3.78 -5.31 -7.03
CA VAL A 128 -4.43 -4.33 -6.16
C VAL A 128 -5.94 -4.50 -6.25
N ILE A 129 -6.62 -4.48 -5.10
CA ILE A 129 -8.08 -4.44 -5.00
C ILE A 129 -8.47 -3.21 -4.20
N GLU A 130 -9.38 -2.43 -4.76
CA GLU A 130 -10.04 -1.31 -4.09
C GLU A 130 -11.54 -1.61 -4.01
N ASP A 131 -12.13 -1.42 -2.84
CA ASP A 131 -13.56 -1.69 -2.61
C ASP A 131 -14.11 -0.77 -1.50
N ASN A 132 -15.42 -0.80 -1.28
CA ASN A 132 -16.08 -0.17 -0.15
C ASN A 132 -16.67 -1.23 0.79
N LEU A 133 -16.16 -1.27 2.01
CA LEU A 133 -16.53 -2.22 3.04
C LEU A 133 -17.20 -1.51 4.21
N VAL A 134 -18.51 -1.69 4.35
CA VAL A 134 -19.31 -1.09 5.46
C VAL A 134 -19.12 0.43 5.56
N GLY A 135 -19.04 1.10 4.41
CA GLY A 135 -18.87 2.55 4.33
C GLY A 135 -17.42 3.04 4.41
N ALA A 136 -16.44 2.17 4.67
CA ALA A 136 -15.02 2.49 4.58
C ALA A 136 -14.47 2.06 3.22
N ASN A 137 -13.67 2.90 2.57
CA ASN A 137 -12.89 2.45 1.42
C ASN A 137 -11.74 1.58 1.92
N ILE A 138 -11.45 0.51 1.18
CA ILE A 138 -10.34 -0.40 1.47
C ILE A 138 -9.43 -0.53 0.26
N MET A 139 -8.16 -0.77 0.53
CA MET A 139 -7.17 -1.13 -0.48
C MET A 139 -6.42 -2.36 0.01
N VAL A 140 -6.36 -3.40 -0.81
CA VAL A 140 -5.66 -4.65 -0.53
C VAL A 140 -4.67 -4.91 -1.64
N VAL A 141 -3.38 -4.87 -1.30
CA VAL A 141 -2.28 -5.18 -2.21
C VAL A 141 -1.80 -6.61 -1.93
N ILE A 142 -1.92 -7.45 -2.95
CA ILE A 142 -1.76 -8.89 -2.85
C ILE A 142 -0.54 -9.29 -3.67
N PRO A 143 0.44 -9.99 -3.08
CA PRO A 143 1.56 -10.52 -3.83
C PRO A 143 1.17 -11.77 -4.62
N ARG A 144 1.91 -12.05 -5.69
CA ARG A 144 1.70 -13.22 -6.55
C ARG A 144 1.73 -14.54 -5.76
N GLU A 145 2.66 -14.65 -4.83
CA GLU A 145 2.80 -15.79 -3.93
C GLU A 145 2.53 -15.36 -2.49
N TRP A 146 1.25 -15.38 -2.11
CA TRP A 146 0.86 -15.09 -0.73
C TRP A 146 1.30 -16.22 0.22
N ASN A 147 1.98 -15.83 1.31
CA ASN A 147 2.55 -16.73 2.30
C ASN A 147 1.67 -16.88 3.56
N HIS A 148 0.37 -16.58 3.45
CA HIS A 148 -0.60 -16.57 4.54
C HIS A 148 -0.36 -15.51 5.63
N LYS A 149 0.43 -14.46 5.34
CA LYS A 149 0.67 -13.35 6.27
C LYS A 149 0.12 -12.03 5.75
N ALA A 150 -0.36 -11.20 6.66
CA ALA A 150 -0.96 -9.91 6.33
C ALA A 150 -0.46 -8.81 7.26
N LEU A 151 -0.20 -7.63 6.69
CA LEU A 151 -0.03 -6.38 7.41
C LEU A 151 -1.26 -5.50 7.16
N LEU A 152 -1.98 -5.13 8.21
CA LEU A 152 -3.09 -4.18 8.13
C LEU A 152 -2.67 -2.81 8.67
N MET A 153 -2.91 -1.76 7.89
CA MET A 153 -2.50 -0.39 8.18
C MET A 153 -3.67 0.45 8.71
N ALA A 154 -3.41 1.14 9.82
CA ALA A 154 -4.31 2.07 10.49
C ALA A 154 -3.71 3.49 10.38
N HIS A 155 -4.35 4.38 9.60
CA HIS A 155 -3.83 5.74 9.40
C HIS A 155 -4.11 6.65 10.60
N GLY A 156 -3.39 7.78 10.61
CA GLY A 156 -3.53 8.85 11.59
C GLY A 156 -4.81 9.68 11.44
N PHE A 157 -4.90 10.76 12.20
CA PHE A 157 -6.04 11.65 12.11
C PHE A 157 -6.16 12.25 10.69
N ARG A 158 -7.38 12.28 10.15
CA ARG A 158 -7.73 13.01 8.93
C ARG A 158 -8.87 13.98 9.25
N PRO A 159 -8.80 15.26 8.86
CA PRO A 159 -9.86 16.22 9.16
C PRO A 159 -11.21 15.82 8.55
N GLU A 160 -12.31 16.13 9.24
CA GLU A 160 -13.67 15.82 8.76
C GLU A 160 -14.01 16.51 7.43
N ASN A 161 -13.42 17.69 7.17
CA ASN A 161 -13.62 18.43 5.94
C ASN A 161 -12.79 17.90 4.75
N LEU A 162 -11.90 16.92 4.98
CA LEU A 162 -11.20 16.25 3.90
C LEU A 162 -12.22 15.39 3.14
N VAL A 163 -12.52 15.77 1.91
CA VAL A 163 -13.59 15.15 1.10
C VAL A 163 -13.22 13.73 0.67
N GLU A 164 -11.92 13.46 0.48
CA GLU A 164 -11.45 12.19 -0.04
C GLU A 164 -11.09 11.21 1.09
N GLN A 165 -11.92 10.18 1.27
CA GLN A 165 -11.63 9.02 2.12
C GLN A 165 -10.88 7.97 1.31
N ARG A 166 -9.59 8.18 1.06
CA ARG A 166 -8.79 7.24 0.25
C ARG A 166 -7.91 6.33 1.09
N CYS A 167 -7.54 5.19 0.53
CA CYS A 167 -6.38 4.43 0.98
C CYS A 167 -5.16 4.85 0.15
N ASP A 168 -4.02 4.96 0.79
CA ASP A 168 -2.79 5.56 0.26
C ASP A 168 -1.59 4.63 0.47
N ILE A 169 -1.77 3.33 0.20
CA ILE A 169 -0.66 2.38 0.19
C ILE A 169 0.23 2.68 -1.03
N ASP A 170 1.43 3.19 -0.77
CA ASP A 170 2.47 3.29 -1.80
C ASP A 170 3.17 1.92 -1.97
N THR A 171 2.94 1.29 -3.13
CA THR A 171 3.54 -0.01 -3.47
C THR A 171 5.02 0.08 -3.86
N GLU A 172 5.50 1.27 -4.20
CA GLU A 172 6.91 1.51 -4.54
C GLU A 172 7.76 1.89 -3.32
N GLU A 173 7.11 2.27 -2.21
CA GLU A 173 7.76 2.46 -0.92
C GLU A 173 8.57 1.21 -0.54
N LEU A 174 9.85 1.37 -0.17
CA LEU A 174 10.77 0.29 0.14
C LEU A 174 10.22 -0.67 1.21
N PHE A 175 9.52 -0.12 2.22
CA PHE A 175 8.90 -0.92 3.27
C PHE A 175 7.82 -1.85 2.70
N THR A 176 6.82 -1.28 2.02
CA THR A 176 5.71 -2.01 1.40
C THR A 176 6.21 -2.99 0.33
N LYS A 177 7.08 -2.53 -0.57
CA LYS A 177 7.69 -3.35 -1.62
C LYS A 177 8.43 -4.56 -1.07
N ARG A 178 9.15 -4.40 0.06
CA ARG A 178 9.81 -5.53 0.73
C ARG A 178 8.80 -6.52 1.29
N LEU A 179 7.71 -6.08 1.90
CA LEU A 179 6.68 -6.98 2.43
C LEU A 179 6.01 -7.78 1.32
N LEU A 180 5.58 -7.10 0.26
CA LEU A 180 4.96 -7.72 -0.92
C LEU A 180 5.91 -8.76 -1.55
N LYS A 181 7.19 -8.42 -1.74
CA LYS A 181 8.20 -9.36 -2.26
C LYS A 181 8.42 -10.58 -1.36
N ASN A 182 8.19 -10.46 -0.05
CA ASN A 182 8.28 -11.58 0.89
C ASN A 182 6.94 -12.34 1.04
N GLY A 183 5.96 -12.06 0.18
CA GLY A 183 4.69 -12.78 0.13
C GLY A 183 3.63 -12.29 1.11
N TRP A 184 3.78 -11.10 1.72
CA TRP A 184 2.77 -10.53 2.61
C TRP A 184 1.69 -9.78 1.84
N ILE A 185 0.42 -9.98 2.21
CA ILE A 185 -0.64 -9.02 1.87
C ILE A 185 -0.41 -7.73 2.66
N VAL A 186 -0.56 -6.58 2.02
CA VAL A 186 -0.61 -5.27 2.69
C VAL A 186 -1.97 -4.66 2.42
N ALA A 187 -2.71 -4.32 3.47
CA ALA A 187 -4.05 -3.81 3.34
C ALA A 187 -4.30 -2.60 4.25
N MET A 188 -5.22 -1.74 3.83
CA MET A 188 -5.55 -0.50 4.52
C MET A 188 -7.04 -0.21 4.41
N THR A 189 -7.58 0.46 5.43
CA THR A 189 -8.91 1.06 5.43
C THR A 189 -8.79 2.58 5.53
N SER A 190 -9.68 3.33 4.89
CA SER A 190 -9.83 4.77 5.06
C SER A 190 -10.54 5.17 6.37
N TYR A 191 -11.01 4.16 7.12
CA TYR A 191 -12.13 4.26 8.05
C TYR A 191 -13.42 4.74 7.37
N ARG A 192 -14.57 4.45 7.99
CA ARG A 192 -15.89 4.84 7.47
C ARG A 192 -16.17 6.33 7.58
N ARG A 193 -15.42 7.05 8.43
CA ARG A 193 -15.51 8.51 8.61
C ARG A 193 -14.14 9.10 8.95
N ASN A 194 -13.96 10.36 8.60
CA ASN A 194 -12.82 11.17 9.03
C ASN A 194 -13.07 11.72 10.46
N GLY A 195 -12.05 12.33 11.05
CA GLY A 195 -12.08 12.87 12.41
C GLY A 195 -11.37 11.97 13.41
N ARG A 196 -11.72 12.10 14.69
CA ARG A 196 -11.20 11.25 15.76
C ARG A 196 -12.09 10.02 15.90
N VAL A 197 -11.67 8.90 15.31
CA VAL A 197 -12.53 7.73 15.06
C VAL A 197 -11.95 6.45 15.67
N VAL A 198 -11.55 6.50 16.94
CA VAL A 198 -10.77 5.41 17.52
C VAL A 198 -11.57 4.11 17.58
N ARG A 199 -12.84 4.16 18.01
CA ARG A 199 -13.68 2.97 18.15
C ARG A 199 -14.08 2.39 16.80
N GLU A 200 -14.53 3.24 15.88
CA GLU A 200 -14.89 2.84 14.52
C GLU A 200 -13.67 2.33 13.76
N GLY A 201 -12.48 2.92 13.98
CA GLY A 201 -11.24 2.46 13.39
C GLY A 201 -10.87 1.03 13.82
N ILE A 202 -11.14 0.65 15.07
CA ILE A 202 -11.00 -0.75 15.54
C ILE A 202 -11.92 -1.68 14.75
N GLU A 203 -13.19 -1.30 14.62
CA GLU A 203 -14.18 -2.09 13.89
C GLU A 203 -13.83 -2.20 12.40
N ASP A 204 -13.39 -1.11 11.77
CA ASP A 204 -13.05 -1.08 10.34
C ASP A 204 -11.79 -1.91 10.04
N ILE A 205 -10.81 -1.94 10.96
CA ILE A 205 -9.65 -2.85 10.84
C ILE A 205 -10.08 -4.31 10.99
N ASN A 206 -10.98 -4.62 11.93
CA ASN A 206 -11.53 -5.97 12.07
C ASN A 206 -12.33 -6.41 10.83
N ASN A 207 -13.12 -5.50 10.25
CA ASN A 207 -13.83 -5.74 9.00
C ASN A 207 -12.85 -6.00 7.85
N LEU A 208 -11.80 -5.19 7.72
CA LEU A 208 -10.74 -5.38 6.73
C LEU A 208 -10.06 -6.75 6.85
N ARG A 209 -9.72 -7.18 8.08
CA ARG A 209 -9.20 -8.54 8.32
C ARG A 209 -10.20 -9.61 7.85
N GLY A 210 -11.48 -9.45 8.19
CA GLY A 210 -12.56 -10.34 7.77
C GLY A 210 -12.66 -10.44 6.25
N PHE A 211 -12.57 -9.31 5.55
CA PHE A 211 -12.56 -9.27 4.09
C PHE A 211 -11.38 -10.05 3.49
N VAL A 212 -10.17 -9.91 4.05
CA VAL A 212 -9.00 -10.67 3.59
C VAL A 212 -9.22 -12.17 3.80
N VAL A 213 -9.74 -12.58 4.95
CA VAL A 213 -10.01 -14.00 5.24
C VAL A 213 -11.07 -14.58 4.32
N GLU A 214 -12.17 -13.87 4.10
CA GLU A 214 -13.28 -14.32 3.27
C GLU A 214 -12.88 -14.48 1.79
N ASN A 215 -12.04 -13.58 1.27
CA ASN A 215 -11.68 -13.55 -0.15
C ASN A 215 -10.45 -14.38 -0.50
N PHE A 216 -9.49 -14.56 0.42
CA PHE A 216 -8.19 -15.20 0.12
C PHE A 216 -7.91 -16.44 0.98
N GLY A 217 -8.56 -16.61 2.12
CA GLY A 217 -8.38 -17.72 3.05
C GLY A 217 -7.74 -17.31 4.39
N GLU A 218 -7.48 -18.28 5.24
CA GLU A 218 -6.98 -18.03 6.60
C GLU A 218 -5.62 -17.32 6.63
N ILE A 219 -5.49 -16.38 7.57
CA ILE A 219 -4.27 -15.64 7.84
C ILE A 219 -3.54 -16.33 9.01
N GLU A 220 -2.35 -16.86 8.77
CA GLU A 220 -1.51 -17.50 9.78
C GLU A 220 -0.78 -16.48 10.67
N VAL A 221 -0.39 -15.33 10.11
CA VAL A 221 0.20 -14.22 10.87
C VAL A 221 -0.40 -12.89 10.44
N CYS A 222 -1.07 -12.19 11.35
CA CYS A 222 -1.70 -10.90 11.09
C CYS A 222 -1.07 -9.82 11.98
N ILE A 223 -0.33 -8.91 11.34
CA ILE A 223 0.34 -7.78 12.01
C ILE A 223 -0.43 -6.50 11.74
N LEU A 224 -0.46 -5.61 12.74
CA LEU A 224 -0.99 -4.26 12.59
C LEU A 224 0.13 -3.23 12.54
N GLN A 225 -0.04 -2.19 11.74
CA GLN A 225 0.78 -0.98 11.82
C GLN A 225 -0.12 0.24 11.92
N GLY A 226 0.03 1.00 13.00
CA GLY A 226 -0.73 2.23 13.23
C GLY A 226 0.18 3.46 13.27
N ARG A 227 -0.22 4.56 12.63
CA ARG A 227 0.47 5.88 12.72
C ARG A 227 -0.37 6.89 13.47
N SER A 228 0.22 7.71 14.33
CA SER A 228 -0.49 8.74 15.11
C SER A 228 -1.76 8.20 15.80
N MET A 229 -2.95 8.70 15.45
CA MET A 229 -4.25 8.17 15.90
C MET A 229 -4.42 6.67 15.60
N GLY A 230 -3.96 6.19 14.44
CA GLY A 230 -3.95 4.76 14.12
C GLY A 230 -3.07 3.96 15.06
N GLY A 231 -2.01 4.57 15.62
CA GLY A 231 -1.24 4.00 16.73
C GLY A 231 -2.08 3.77 17.99
N CYS A 232 -2.97 4.72 18.31
CA CYS A 232 -3.96 4.57 19.38
C CYS A 232 -4.96 3.42 19.08
N VAL A 233 -5.46 3.36 17.85
CA VAL A 233 -6.36 2.29 17.38
C VAL A 233 -5.73 0.90 17.58
N VAL A 234 -4.51 0.67 17.07
CA VAL A 234 -3.87 -0.65 17.15
C VAL A 234 -3.46 -1.02 18.57
N THR A 235 -3.17 -0.05 19.44
CA THR A 235 -2.97 -0.31 20.87
C THR A 235 -4.26 -0.77 21.54
N HIS A 236 -5.41 -0.15 21.26
CA HIS A 236 -6.70 -0.65 21.77
C HIS A 236 -7.05 -2.04 21.22
N ILE A 237 -6.76 -2.31 19.95
CA ILE A 237 -6.93 -3.64 19.36
C ILE A 237 -6.14 -4.68 20.15
N ALA A 238 -4.89 -4.36 20.53
CA ALA A 238 -4.05 -5.26 21.31
C ALA A 238 -4.60 -5.57 22.71
N GLU A 239 -5.43 -4.69 23.29
CA GLU A 239 -6.14 -4.95 24.55
C GLU A 239 -7.44 -5.75 24.33
N MET A 240 -8.18 -5.45 23.26
CA MET A 240 -9.57 -5.88 23.07
C MET A 240 -9.74 -7.12 22.19
N HIS A 241 -8.91 -7.30 21.16
CA HIS A 241 -9.04 -8.36 20.15
C HIS A 241 -7.75 -9.17 19.96
N PRO A 242 -7.15 -9.71 21.03
CA PRO A 242 -5.87 -10.43 20.94
C PRO A 242 -5.94 -11.73 20.15
N ASP A 243 -7.12 -12.31 19.97
CA ASP A 243 -7.30 -13.57 19.25
C ASP A 243 -7.29 -13.39 17.72
N LEU A 244 -7.33 -12.13 17.23
CA LEU A 244 -7.38 -11.82 15.80
C LEU A 244 -6.01 -11.43 15.22
N TYR A 245 -5.04 -11.03 16.05
CA TYR A 245 -3.78 -10.43 15.61
C TYR A 245 -2.59 -10.97 16.42
N ASP A 246 -1.42 -11.01 15.80
CA ASP A 246 -0.20 -11.55 16.42
C ASP A 246 0.67 -10.47 17.06
N GLY A 247 0.50 -9.21 16.66
CA GLY A 247 1.22 -8.07 17.22
C GLY A 247 1.03 -6.78 16.44
N CYS A 248 1.52 -5.68 16.99
CA CYS A 248 1.44 -4.38 16.34
C CYS A 248 2.71 -3.53 16.44
N VAL A 249 2.96 -2.74 15.39
CA VAL A 249 3.93 -1.64 15.39
C VAL A 249 3.14 -0.33 15.45
N ALA A 250 3.31 0.41 16.54
CA ALA A 250 2.63 1.68 16.75
C ALA A 250 3.63 2.83 16.59
N ILE A 251 3.51 3.56 15.49
CA ILE A 251 4.40 4.67 15.10
C ILE A 251 3.77 5.97 15.60
N GLY A 252 4.55 6.80 16.29
CA GLY A 252 4.09 8.12 16.76
C GLY A 252 2.77 8.10 17.53
N ALA A 253 2.52 7.02 18.30
CA ALA A 253 1.17 6.68 18.74
C ALA A 253 0.53 7.78 19.63
N ALA A 254 -0.57 8.36 19.14
CA ALA A 254 -1.28 9.45 19.80
C ALA A 254 -2.26 8.92 20.87
N LEU A 255 -1.76 8.27 21.93
CA LEU A 255 -2.57 7.55 22.93
C LEU A 255 -3.53 8.45 23.76
N TYR A 256 -3.37 9.77 23.71
CA TYR A 256 -4.32 10.73 24.30
C TYR A 256 -5.47 11.11 23.37
N THR A 257 -5.51 10.57 22.15
CA THR A 257 -6.63 10.81 21.23
C THR A 257 -7.92 10.31 21.87
N LYS A 258 -8.85 11.23 22.10
CA LYS A 258 -10.21 10.91 22.55
C LYS A 258 -11.19 11.24 21.45
N ASP A 259 -12.00 10.26 21.10
CA ASP A 259 -13.24 10.49 20.38
C ASP A 259 -14.25 11.10 21.37
N GLY A 260 -14.82 12.25 21.01
CA GLY A 260 -15.82 12.92 21.84
C GLY A 260 -17.21 12.26 21.73
N GLU A 261 -17.48 11.56 20.64
CA GLU A 261 -18.75 10.89 20.38
C GLU A 261 -18.75 9.48 20.98
N ASN A 262 -17.68 8.72 20.72
CA ASN A 262 -17.55 7.32 21.14
C ASN A 262 -16.26 7.07 21.95
N PRO A 263 -16.13 7.64 23.16
CA PRO A 263 -14.90 7.55 23.95
C PRO A 263 -14.53 6.09 24.28
N LEU A 264 -13.22 5.87 24.40
CA LEU A 264 -12.59 4.62 24.82
C LEU A 264 -11.66 4.91 25.99
N ASP A 265 -11.80 4.13 27.06
CA ASP A 265 -10.89 4.16 28.19
C ASP A 265 -9.81 3.09 28.03
N TRP A 266 -8.65 3.33 28.64
CA TRP A 266 -7.52 2.41 28.62
C TRP A 266 -7.64 1.37 29.72
N GLU A 267 -7.56 0.09 29.35
CA GLU A 267 -7.36 -0.96 30.33
C GLU A 267 -5.88 -1.09 30.69
N TYR A 268 -4.94 -0.65 29.85
CA TYR A 268 -3.49 -0.86 30.03
C TYR A 268 -3.13 -2.35 30.12
N GLU A 269 -3.86 -3.18 29.40
CA GLU A 269 -3.73 -4.64 29.44
C GLU A 269 -3.56 -5.22 28.03
N PRO A 270 -2.49 -4.81 27.31
CA PRO A 270 -2.21 -5.37 26.00
C PRO A 270 -1.91 -6.87 26.13
N LYS A 271 -2.49 -7.67 25.26
CA LYS A 271 -2.43 -9.14 25.28
C LYS A 271 -1.66 -9.72 24.09
N ILE A 272 -1.25 -8.87 23.15
CA ILE A 272 -0.35 -9.19 22.05
C ILE A 272 0.87 -8.25 22.09
N PRO A 273 2.03 -8.65 21.56
CA PRO A 273 3.22 -7.81 21.45
C PRO A 273 2.95 -6.46 20.77
N ILE A 274 3.48 -5.39 21.37
CA ILE A 274 3.45 -4.03 20.81
C ILE A 274 4.88 -3.47 20.77
N ILE A 275 5.34 -3.02 19.60
CA ILE A 275 6.52 -2.16 19.49
C ILE A 275 6.06 -0.74 19.22
N TYR A 276 6.32 0.17 20.16
CA TYR A 276 6.19 1.60 19.95
C TYR A 276 7.45 2.14 19.25
N LEU A 277 7.31 2.66 18.03
CA LEU A 277 8.37 3.36 17.30
C LEU A 277 8.12 4.87 17.46
N THR A 278 8.92 5.55 18.28
CA THR A 278 8.49 6.81 18.90
C THR A 278 9.58 7.88 18.85
N ASN A 279 9.26 9.06 18.33
CA ASN A 279 10.13 10.23 18.34
C ASN A 279 10.30 10.80 19.76
N GLN A 280 11.36 11.58 19.98
CA GLN A 280 11.68 12.13 21.31
C GLN A 280 10.53 12.97 21.89
N SER A 281 9.85 13.75 21.05
CA SER A 281 8.75 14.65 21.41
C SER A 281 7.52 13.91 21.97
N GLU A 282 7.43 12.60 21.77
CA GLU A 282 6.24 11.78 22.03
C GLU A 282 6.44 10.76 23.16
N LEU A 283 7.66 10.65 23.70
CA LEU A 283 8.02 9.57 24.63
C LEU A 283 7.18 9.52 25.90
N GLY A 284 6.79 10.68 26.45
CA GLY A 284 6.17 10.77 27.78
C GLY A 284 4.87 9.97 27.88
N VAL A 285 3.99 10.07 26.87
CA VAL A 285 2.71 9.35 26.87
C VAL A 285 2.91 7.83 26.72
N ILE A 286 3.88 7.43 25.91
CA ILE A 286 4.20 6.00 25.69
C ILE A 286 4.80 5.38 26.95
N GLN A 287 5.73 6.08 27.60
CA GLN A 287 6.34 5.63 28.86
C GLN A 287 5.30 5.49 29.97
N ASP A 288 4.32 6.39 30.05
CA ASP A 288 3.21 6.30 31.01
C ASP A 288 2.33 5.06 30.75
N TYR A 289 1.98 4.78 29.49
CA TYR A 289 1.22 3.57 29.14
C TYR A 289 1.98 2.29 29.49
N ILE A 290 3.28 2.21 29.17
CA ILE A 290 4.13 1.05 29.49
C ILE A 290 4.23 0.85 31.01
N LYS A 291 4.42 1.94 31.76
CA LYS A 291 4.47 1.91 33.22
C LYS A 291 3.17 1.35 33.80
N LYS A 292 2.02 1.89 33.39
CA LYS A 292 0.70 1.44 33.84
C LYS A 292 0.43 -0.02 33.47
N SER A 293 0.86 -0.45 32.28
CA SER A 293 0.78 -1.85 31.87
C SER A 293 1.59 -2.77 32.80
N GLY A 294 2.80 -2.33 33.19
CA GLY A 294 3.65 -3.02 34.16
C GLY A 294 3.04 -3.16 35.55
N GLU A 295 2.19 -2.21 35.94
CA GLU A 295 1.52 -2.18 37.24
C GLU A 295 0.34 -3.17 37.35
N LYS A 296 -0.23 -3.62 36.22
CA LYS A 296 -1.41 -4.50 36.22
C LYS A 296 -1.16 -5.87 36.85
N LYS A 297 0.09 -6.36 36.90
CA LYS A 297 0.49 -7.65 37.50
C LYS A 297 -0.36 -8.86 37.07
N LYS A 298 -1.00 -8.82 35.90
CA LYS A 298 -1.80 -9.93 35.34
C LYS A 298 -0.94 -10.81 34.44
N LYS A 299 -1.16 -12.13 34.49
CA LYS A 299 -0.33 -13.13 33.80
C LYS A 299 -0.37 -13.02 32.26
N ASN A 300 -1.47 -12.53 31.70
CA ASN A 300 -1.69 -12.42 30.26
C ASN A 300 -1.36 -11.02 29.69
N VAL A 301 -0.88 -10.09 30.52
CA VAL A 301 -0.48 -8.76 30.05
C VAL A 301 0.94 -8.85 29.50
N ILE A 302 1.09 -8.42 28.25
CA ILE A 302 2.37 -8.38 27.54
C ILE A 302 2.88 -6.94 27.59
N ILE A 303 3.93 -6.69 28.37
CA ILE A 303 4.50 -5.34 28.50
C ILE A 303 5.04 -4.88 27.14
N PRO A 304 4.55 -3.75 26.60
CA PRO A 304 5.03 -3.23 25.32
C PRO A 304 6.53 -2.91 25.33
N ALA A 305 7.11 -2.99 24.14
CA ALA A 305 8.45 -2.53 23.84
C ALA A 305 8.44 -1.09 23.33
N ILE A 306 9.54 -0.38 23.53
CA ILE A 306 9.77 0.94 22.94
C ILE A 306 11.07 0.92 22.12
N TRP A 307 10.96 1.39 20.89
CA TRP A 307 12.05 1.82 20.03
C TRP A 307 12.04 3.34 19.98
N GLU A 308 13.03 3.93 20.65
CA GLU A 308 13.21 5.38 20.63
C GLU A 308 13.92 5.83 19.35
N VAL A 309 13.26 6.74 18.65
CA VAL A 309 13.80 7.42 17.48
C VAL A 309 14.45 8.70 17.99
N TRP A 310 15.77 8.81 17.83
CA TRP A 310 16.58 9.93 18.35
C TRP A 310 16.46 11.20 17.50
N ARG A 311 15.23 11.62 17.21
CA ARG A 311 14.86 12.85 16.51
C ARG A 311 13.54 13.37 17.07
N GLU A 312 13.42 14.70 17.13
CA GLU A 312 12.15 15.37 17.38
C GLU A 312 11.23 15.19 16.17
N GLY A 313 9.92 15.07 16.39
CA GLY A 313 8.99 14.73 15.31
C GLY A 313 7.65 14.20 15.79
N HIS A 314 6.69 14.12 14.87
CA HIS A 314 5.48 13.33 14.98
C HIS A 314 5.41 12.43 13.74
N ASP A 315 5.34 11.10 13.93
CA ASP A 315 5.44 10.11 12.85
C ASP A 315 6.73 10.23 11.98
N LEU A 316 7.77 10.92 12.45
CA LEU A 316 8.97 11.26 11.68
C LEU A 316 10.00 10.12 11.72
N VAL A 317 9.65 9.04 11.02
CA VAL A 317 10.40 7.78 10.97
C VAL A 317 10.74 7.38 9.54
N SER A 318 11.91 6.77 9.32
CA SER A 318 12.29 6.29 7.99
C SER A 318 11.63 4.96 7.65
N GLN A 319 11.58 4.64 6.36
CA GLN A 319 11.17 3.31 5.88
C GLN A 319 12.02 2.18 6.47
N GLN A 320 13.31 2.44 6.68
CA GLN A 320 14.22 1.45 7.25
C GLN A 320 13.98 1.25 8.75
N GLU A 321 13.71 2.31 9.51
CA GLU A 321 13.29 2.21 10.92
C GLU A 321 11.98 1.41 11.04
N ARG A 322 10.97 1.72 10.21
CA ARG A 322 9.71 0.96 10.13
C ARG A 322 9.96 -0.52 9.87
N TYR A 323 10.84 -0.85 8.92
CA TYR A 323 11.16 -2.22 8.56
C TYR A 323 11.86 -2.99 9.68
N ILE A 324 12.81 -2.37 10.39
CA ILE A 324 13.51 -3.07 11.47
C ILE A 324 12.59 -3.22 12.70
N ALA A 325 11.75 -2.23 13.00
CA ALA A 325 10.73 -2.36 14.05
C ALA A 325 9.79 -3.54 13.76
N PHE A 326 9.33 -3.66 12.51
CA PHE A 326 8.55 -4.81 12.06
C PHE A 326 9.33 -6.13 12.24
N LYS A 327 10.61 -6.20 11.86
CA LYS A 327 11.43 -7.41 12.06
C LYS A 327 11.57 -7.80 13.53
N TYR A 328 11.81 -6.85 14.43
CA TYR A 328 11.90 -7.14 15.86
C TYR A 328 10.57 -7.61 16.44
N LEU A 329 9.45 -7.11 15.93
CA LEU A 329 8.14 -7.62 16.30
C LEU A 329 7.99 -9.09 15.87
N MET A 330 8.39 -9.41 14.63
CA MET A 330 8.37 -10.79 14.12
C MET A 330 9.27 -11.73 14.95
N ASP A 331 10.47 -11.29 15.32
CA ASP A 331 11.37 -12.04 16.19
C ASP A 331 10.73 -12.25 17.58
N TRP A 332 10.09 -11.23 18.14
CA TRP A 332 9.38 -11.36 19.41
C TRP A 332 8.25 -12.39 19.32
N ILE A 333 7.44 -12.35 18.27
CA ILE A 333 6.35 -13.31 18.04
C ILE A 333 6.89 -14.73 17.91
N GLN A 334 7.98 -14.92 17.16
CA GLN A 334 8.62 -16.21 16.92
C GLN A 334 9.25 -16.80 18.18
N PHE A 335 10.04 -16.01 18.91
CA PHE A 335 10.81 -16.50 20.06
C PHE A 335 10.09 -16.33 21.40
N LYS A 336 8.88 -15.74 21.39
CA LYS A 336 8.10 -15.39 22.59
C LYS A 336 8.91 -14.59 23.61
N SER A 337 9.88 -13.83 23.13
CA SER A 337 10.82 -13.08 23.93
C SER A 337 11.12 -11.74 23.26
N CYS A 338 11.04 -10.68 24.05
CA CYS A 338 11.32 -9.34 23.58
C CYS A 338 12.82 -9.07 23.66
N ALA A 339 13.54 -9.26 22.56
CA ALA A 339 14.92 -8.79 22.42
C ALA A 339 14.91 -7.29 22.05
N THR A 340 14.42 -6.41 22.92
CA THR A 340 14.57 -4.97 22.68
C THR A 340 16.01 -4.55 22.90
N TYR A 341 16.70 -4.20 21.81
CA TYR A 341 17.90 -3.38 21.86
C TYR A 341 17.51 -1.94 22.24
N ARG A 342 17.28 -1.72 23.53
CA ARG A 342 17.23 -0.37 24.10
C ARG A 342 18.59 0.30 23.88
N LYS A 343 18.58 1.52 23.34
CA LYS A 343 19.70 2.50 23.38
C LYS A 343 20.91 2.30 22.46
N THR A 344 20.77 1.67 21.30
CA THR A 344 21.77 1.95 20.25
C THR A 344 21.18 2.97 19.30
N ASN A 345 21.84 4.13 19.28
CA ASN A 345 21.76 5.13 18.24
C ASN A 345 22.22 4.44 16.94
N LEU A 346 21.39 3.56 16.40
CA LEU A 346 21.54 3.05 15.06
C LEU A 346 21.26 4.27 14.21
N PHE A 347 22.31 5.07 13.97
CA PHE A 347 22.41 5.89 12.79
C PHE A 347 22.30 4.90 11.64
N ILE A 348 21.05 4.61 11.28
CA ILE A 348 20.72 3.85 10.12
C ILE A 348 21.13 4.78 9.00
N ASN A 349 22.19 4.40 8.28
CA ASN A 349 22.57 5.09 7.08
C ASN A 349 21.43 4.86 6.08
N HIS A 350 20.53 5.84 5.99
CA HIS A 350 19.33 5.75 5.19
C HIS A 350 19.75 5.57 3.73
N GLN A 351 19.15 4.59 3.04
CA GLN A 351 19.21 4.60 1.59
C GLN A 351 18.38 5.80 1.13
N LYS A 352 19.06 6.93 0.90
CA LYS A 352 18.44 8.12 0.32
C LYS A 352 17.70 7.71 -0.95
N LYS A 353 16.48 8.21 -1.13
CA LYS A 353 15.77 8.09 -2.42
C LYS A 353 16.76 8.54 -3.51
N LYS A 354 17.01 7.69 -4.52
CA LYS A 354 17.95 8.02 -5.60
C LYS A 354 17.33 9.12 -6.45
N VAL A 355 17.57 10.37 -6.07
CA VAL A 355 17.16 11.53 -6.85
C VAL A 355 18.39 12.35 -7.20
N GLU A 356 18.32 13.05 -8.33
CA GLU A 356 19.34 14.02 -8.73
C GLU A 356 19.51 15.08 -7.64
N SER A 357 20.73 15.56 -7.45
CA SER A 357 21.01 16.65 -6.50
C SER A 357 20.51 18.00 -7.04
N PRO A 358 20.19 18.97 -6.16
CA PRO A 358 19.77 20.29 -6.61
C PRO A 358 20.92 21.03 -7.29
N VAL A 359 20.59 21.92 -8.23
CA VAL A 359 21.54 22.69 -9.03
C VAL A 359 21.75 24.06 -8.37
N PHE A 360 22.99 24.36 -7.98
CA PHE A 360 23.35 25.60 -7.28
C PHE A 360 23.78 26.72 -8.23
N ASP A 361 23.47 27.96 -7.87
CA ASP A 361 24.03 29.16 -8.46
C ASP A 361 24.44 30.19 -7.38
N GLN A 362 24.76 31.41 -7.79
CA GLN A 362 25.20 32.48 -6.88
C GLN A 362 24.08 33.01 -5.96
N ASN A 363 22.81 32.84 -6.34
CA ASN A 363 21.64 33.38 -5.68
C ASN A 363 20.87 32.32 -4.86
N GLY A 364 21.12 31.04 -5.09
CA GLY A 364 20.37 29.97 -4.43
C GLY A 364 20.64 28.60 -5.03
N ALA A 365 19.61 27.76 -5.01
CA ALA A 365 19.62 26.47 -5.67
C ALA A 365 18.23 26.07 -6.17
N GLN A 366 18.23 25.31 -7.26
CA GLN A 366 17.04 24.77 -7.88
C GLN A 366 16.93 23.27 -7.64
N GLY A 367 15.82 22.85 -7.05
CA GLY A 367 15.43 21.44 -6.93
C GLY A 367 14.16 21.13 -7.70
N VAL A 368 13.66 19.93 -7.49
CA VAL A 368 12.42 19.41 -8.08
C VAL A 368 11.57 18.74 -7.01
N VAL A 369 10.26 18.82 -7.18
CA VAL A 369 9.29 18.06 -6.39
C VAL A 369 9.37 16.59 -6.77
N VAL A 370 9.63 15.73 -5.80
CA VAL A 370 9.87 14.29 -5.98
C VAL A 370 8.87 13.41 -5.24
N ASP A 371 8.07 14.02 -4.38
CA ASP A 371 7.04 13.34 -3.63
C ASP A 371 5.92 14.30 -3.25
N MET A 372 4.72 13.74 -3.05
CA MET A 372 3.52 14.48 -2.66
C MET A 372 2.63 13.62 -1.78
N ASP A 373 2.27 14.16 -0.62
CA ASP A 373 1.20 13.62 0.21
C ASP A 373 -0.08 14.39 -0.11
N LEU A 374 -1.00 13.79 -0.86
CA LEU A 374 -2.25 14.45 -1.21
C LEU A 374 -3.29 14.40 -0.08
N VAL A 375 -3.08 13.59 0.98
CA VAL A 375 -3.97 13.58 2.15
C VAL A 375 -3.71 14.79 3.02
N TYR A 376 -2.44 15.07 3.31
CA TYR A 376 -2.02 16.21 4.13
C TYR A 376 -1.63 17.44 3.31
N GLY A 377 -1.60 17.30 1.98
CA GLY A 377 -1.32 18.36 1.04
C GLY A 377 0.13 18.86 1.10
N SER A 378 1.08 18.05 1.57
CA SER A 378 2.51 18.38 1.67
C SER A 378 3.28 17.84 0.47
N PHE A 379 4.45 18.43 0.17
CA PHE A 379 5.32 17.96 -0.91
C PHE A 379 6.77 17.95 -0.50
N SER A 380 7.56 17.10 -1.14
CA SER A 380 8.98 16.94 -0.83
C SER A 380 9.86 17.31 -2.02
N LEU A 381 10.95 18.02 -1.72
CA LEU A 381 12.00 18.35 -2.68
C LEU A 381 13.21 17.44 -2.52
N ASN A 382 13.97 17.29 -3.58
CA ASN A 382 15.28 16.63 -3.61
C ASN A 382 16.41 17.43 -2.93
N PHE A 383 16.10 18.19 -1.88
CA PHE A 383 17.09 18.90 -1.06
C PHE A 383 17.44 18.08 0.19
N SER A 384 18.70 18.17 0.61
CA SER A 384 19.14 17.64 1.91
C SER A 384 19.46 18.75 2.91
N ALA A 385 19.57 18.39 4.19
CA ALA A 385 20.05 19.29 5.23
C ALA A 385 21.44 19.89 4.92
N GLU A 386 22.30 19.17 4.20
CA GLU A 386 23.60 19.69 3.75
C GLU A 386 23.45 20.76 2.67
N ASP A 387 22.45 20.61 1.79
CA ASP A 387 22.16 21.58 0.75
C ASP A 387 21.58 22.87 1.35
N MET A 388 20.70 22.75 2.36
CA MET A 388 20.22 23.91 3.13
C MET A 388 21.37 24.68 3.80
N LYS A 389 22.35 23.97 4.37
CA LYS A 389 23.56 24.60 4.93
C LYS A 389 24.39 25.34 3.88
N LYS A 390 24.53 24.80 2.66
CA LYS A 390 25.22 25.50 1.55
C LYS A 390 24.50 26.80 1.15
N LEU A 391 23.19 26.85 1.34
CA LEU A 391 22.36 28.04 1.16
C LEU A 391 22.37 29.00 2.36
N ASN A 392 23.18 28.72 3.39
CA ASN A 392 23.22 29.47 4.65
C ASN A 392 21.88 29.48 5.40
N ILE A 393 21.12 28.39 5.28
CA ILE A 393 19.83 28.19 5.95
C ILE A 393 20.02 27.05 6.96
N GLY A 394 19.97 27.39 8.24
CA GLY A 394 20.01 26.43 9.35
C GLY A 394 18.64 26.23 9.99
N LEU A 395 18.51 25.18 10.81
CA LEU A 395 17.31 24.99 11.64
C LEU A 395 17.03 26.24 12.49
N GLY A 396 15.75 26.59 12.60
CA GLY A 396 15.29 27.79 13.28
C GLY A 396 15.35 29.06 12.42
N LYS A 397 15.62 28.95 11.12
CA LYS A 397 15.70 30.10 10.21
C LYS A 397 14.53 30.12 9.24
N TRP A 398 14.14 31.35 8.92
CA TRP A 398 13.27 31.62 7.79
C TRP A 398 14.09 31.75 6.51
N PHE A 399 13.48 31.37 5.40
CA PHE A 399 14.05 31.51 4.07
C PHE A 399 12.94 31.69 3.05
N ASP A 400 13.33 32.11 1.86
CA ASP A 400 12.39 32.29 0.77
C ASP A 400 12.55 31.20 -0.28
N PHE A 401 11.46 30.88 -0.97
CA PHE A 401 11.49 30.05 -2.16
C PHE A 401 10.48 30.52 -3.21
N SER A 402 10.65 30.08 -4.45
CA SER A 402 9.71 30.31 -5.55
C SER A 402 9.52 29.05 -6.38
N VAL A 403 8.37 28.95 -7.02
CA VAL A 403 8.00 27.83 -7.87
C VAL A 403 8.14 28.26 -9.33
N ASP A 404 8.73 27.42 -10.17
CA ASP A 404 8.90 27.70 -11.59
C ASP A 404 7.54 27.94 -12.26
N GLY A 405 7.45 28.99 -13.09
CA GLY A 405 6.19 29.47 -13.67
C GLY A 405 5.32 30.33 -12.73
N SER A 406 5.73 30.56 -11.48
CA SER A 406 5.06 31.47 -10.55
C SER A 406 5.85 32.76 -10.34
N ASN A 407 5.14 33.89 -10.30
CA ASN A 407 5.71 35.18 -9.86
C ASN A 407 5.66 35.36 -8.33
N THR A 408 5.14 34.36 -7.61
CA THR A 408 4.97 34.40 -6.16
C THR A 408 6.21 33.91 -5.45
N LYS A 409 6.67 34.68 -4.48
CA LYS A 409 7.73 34.31 -3.55
C LYS A 409 7.09 33.91 -2.22
N PHE A 410 7.40 32.71 -1.75
CA PHE A 410 6.88 32.14 -0.51
C PHE A 410 7.95 32.24 0.58
N HIS A 411 7.51 32.29 1.84
CA HIS A 411 8.37 32.46 3.01
C HIS A 411 8.15 31.30 3.99
N ALA A 412 9.17 30.47 4.21
CA ALA A 412 9.08 29.24 4.98
C ALA A 412 10.05 29.21 6.17
N TYR A 413 9.62 28.56 7.26
CA TYR A 413 10.44 28.32 8.43
C TYR A 413 11.03 26.91 8.39
N TYR A 414 12.36 26.80 8.40
CA TYR A 414 13.05 25.51 8.49
C TYR A 414 13.21 25.08 9.95
N GLY A 415 12.59 23.96 10.35
CA GLY A 415 12.60 23.49 11.73
C GLY A 415 12.21 22.02 11.88
N SER A 416 11.78 21.66 13.08
CA SER A 416 11.25 20.33 13.41
C SER A 416 10.04 20.49 14.34
N TYR A 417 9.16 19.49 14.35
CA TYR A 417 8.07 19.43 15.33
C TYR A 417 8.63 19.34 16.77
N PRO A 418 7.99 19.96 17.78
CA PRO A 418 6.89 20.92 17.65
C PRO A 418 7.37 22.23 17.01
N PHE A 419 6.64 22.66 15.98
CA PHE A 419 6.95 23.92 15.29
C PHE A 419 6.44 25.10 16.12
N PHE A 420 7.37 25.97 16.56
CA PHE A 420 7.06 27.17 17.31
C PHE A 420 6.79 28.38 16.39
N VAL A 421 5.85 28.21 15.45
CA VAL A 421 5.42 29.26 14.51
C VAL A 421 3.89 29.37 14.47
N GLU A 422 3.37 30.44 13.89
CA GLU A 422 1.92 30.66 13.79
C GLU A 422 1.26 29.68 12.82
N LYS A 423 0.00 29.32 13.09
CA LYS A 423 -0.83 28.57 12.14
C LYS A 423 -0.93 29.30 10.81
N GLY A 424 -0.89 28.54 9.71
CA GLY A 424 -0.87 29.07 8.35
C GLY A 424 0.54 29.43 7.85
N SER A 425 1.56 29.31 8.69
CA SER A 425 2.95 29.49 8.25
C SER A 425 3.39 28.31 7.38
N TRP A 426 4.15 28.60 6.33
CA TRP A 426 4.92 27.59 5.63
C TRP A 426 6.03 27.08 6.55
N ILE A 427 6.11 25.76 6.68
CA ILE A 427 7.15 25.07 7.41
C ILE A 427 7.88 24.12 6.48
N THR A 428 9.14 23.89 6.82
CA THR A 428 10.02 22.98 6.13
C THR A 428 10.79 22.17 7.15
N TYR A 429 10.98 20.89 6.88
CA TYR A 429 11.72 19.98 7.76
C TYR A 429 12.39 18.87 6.97
N ASP A 430 13.42 18.27 7.57
CA ASP A 430 14.11 17.13 6.99
C ASP A 430 13.25 15.88 7.14
N ASP A 431 12.88 15.28 6.00
CA ASP A 431 12.34 13.93 5.97
C ASP A 431 13.47 12.91 6.24
N PRO A 432 13.23 11.88 7.07
CA PRO A 432 14.27 10.94 7.46
C PRO A 432 14.79 10.06 6.30
N ASP A 433 14.09 9.97 5.17
CA ASP A 433 14.57 9.31 3.95
C ASP A 433 15.37 10.25 3.01
N GLY A 434 15.69 11.46 3.50
CA GLY A 434 16.69 12.36 2.91
C GLY A 434 16.11 13.38 1.93
N LEU A 435 14.83 13.73 2.10
CA LEU A 435 14.14 14.77 1.34
C LEU A 435 13.87 15.99 2.23
N LEU A 436 13.49 17.10 1.60
CA LEU A 436 13.07 18.31 2.30
C LEU A 436 11.56 18.48 2.13
N CYS A 437 10.80 18.28 3.20
CA CYS A 437 9.33 18.35 3.18
C CYS A 437 8.85 19.78 3.38
N PHE A 438 7.81 20.18 2.64
CA PHE A 438 7.12 21.46 2.74
C PHE A 438 5.65 21.23 3.09
N GLU A 439 5.19 21.98 4.09
CA GLU A 439 3.82 21.92 4.60
C GLU A 439 3.37 23.32 5.02
N ILE A 440 2.06 23.54 5.09
CA ILE A 440 1.49 24.71 5.75
C ILE A 440 0.97 24.25 7.11
N LEU A 441 1.59 24.74 8.18
CA LEU A 441 1.27 24.30 9.54
C LEU A 441 -0.18 24.64 9.88
N ASN A 442 -1.03 23.65 9.97
CA ASN A 442 -2.37 23.83 10.52
C ASN A 442 -2.80 22.60 11.34
N TYR A 443 -3.14 22.82 12.61
CA TYR A 443 -3.53 21.72 13.50
C TYR A 443 -4.98 21.33 13.22
N TYR A 444 -5.21 20.03 12.97
CA TYR A 444 -6.53 19.42 12.78
C TYR A 444 -7.32 19.88 11.55
N GLN A 445 -6.70 20.64 10.67
CA GLN A 445 -7.23 21.09 9.39
C GLN A 445 -6.11 20.97 8.35
N VAL A 446 -6.45 20.62 7.11
CA VAL A 446 -5.47 20.56 6.03
C VAL A 446 -5.54 21.85 5.23
N ILE A 447 -4.41 22.55 5.12
CA ILE A 447 -4.20 23.58 4.08
C ILE A 447 -3.17 22.99 3.13
N SER A 448 -3.60 22.72 1.90
CA SER A 448 -2.74 22.05 0.93
C SER A 448 -1.63 22.98 0.45
N ALA A 449 -0.39 22.69 0.85
CA ALA A 449 0.81 23.32 0.31
C ALA A 449 0.95 23.04 -1.19
N ILE A 450 0.54 21.84 -1.64
CA ILE A 450 0.52 21.47 -3.06
C ILE A 450 -0.36 22.43 -3.86
N GLU A 451 -1.61 22.62 -3.45
CA GLU A 451 -2.56 23.51 -4.14
C GLU A 451 -2.15 24.97 -4.01
N THR A 452 -1.67 25.39 -2.82
CA THR A 452 -1.26 26.78 -2.56
C THR A 452 -0.06 27.18 -3.42
N ALA A 453 0.90 26.27 -3.60
CA ALA A 453 2.08 26.51 -4.43
C ALA A 453 1.87 26.17 -5.92
N GLY A 454 0.81 25.45 -6.26
CA GLY A 454 0.52 24.99 -7.63
C GLY A 454 1.57 24.00 -8.14
N VAL A 455 2.03 23.09 -7.30
CA VAL A 455 3.11 22.14 -7.63
C VAL A 455 2.58 20.75 -8.03
N SER A 456 3.40 20.03 -8.78
CA SER A 456 3.21 18.63 -9.16
C SER A 456 4.57 17.90 -9.15
N ILE A 457 4.60 16.57 -9.24
CA ILE A 457 5.86 15.83 -9.41
C ILE A 457 6.63 16.37 -10.61
N GLY A 458 7.92 16.68 -10.41
CA GLY A 458 8.80 17.26 -11.42
C GLY A 458 8.77 18.79 -11.50
N THR A 459 7.85 19.46 -10.80
CA THR A 459 7.84 20.93 -10.71
C THR A 459 9.15 21.41 -10.09
N LYS A 460 9.77 22.41 -10.72
CA LYS A 460 11.02 23.02 -10.26
C LYS A 460 10.74 24.05 -9.17
N VAL A 461 11.55 24.05 -8.12
CA VAL A 461 11.46 24.98 -7.00
C VAL A 461 12.84 25.57 -6.73
N PHE A 462 12.91 26.91 -6.64
CA PHE A 462 14.14 27.63 -6.35
C PHE A 462 14.14 28.11 -4.90
N ILE A 463 15.15 27.70 -4.13
CA ILE A 463 15.38 28.17 -2.75
C ILE A 463 16.45 29.25 -2.79
N TYR A 464 16.12 30.44 -2.29
CA TYR A 464 17.04 31.56 -2.26
C TYR A 464 18.05 31.40 -1.14
N LYS A 465 19.30 31.76 -1.42
CA LYS A 465 20.37 31.81 -0.43
C LYS A 465 20.12 32.94 0.57
N ASN A 466 20.30 32.67 1.86
CA ASN A 466 20.30 33.71 2.89
C ASN A 466 21.67 34.39 2.94
N PHE A 467 21.70 35.72 2.84
CA PHE A 467 22.92 36.52 2.94
C PHE A 467 23.24 36.92 4.38
#